data_AF-A0A858RKT7-F1
#
_entry.id   AF-A0A858RKT7-F1
#
_cell.length_a   1.000
_cell.length_b   1.000
_cell.length_c   1.000
_cell.angle_alpha   90.00
_cell.angle_beta   90.00
_cell.angle_gamma   90.00
#
_symmetry.space_group_name_H-M   'P 1'
#
loop_
_entity.id
_entity.type
_entity.pdbx_description
1 polymer ?
#
loop_
_entity_poly.entity_id
_entity_poly.type
_entity_poly.pdbx_seq_one_letter_code
_entity_poly.pdbx_strand_id
1 'polypeptide(L)'
;MRPHLLALAFLSSVFPLSAEVREWKNADGSQSFKGDYVSQDQKNVTIRRADGKVFTIEILRLSDIDRQFVAKQTGDTKEEADQPDPNAVFDNLCFGDSRAKVTEKLKKSKMLEQGVGDAFIGRTGLNGVYRTRKKIGGLQCELYFDWTGGDTLKEISLQTQAVPKDVYVNRLKGTWEELAELLTTLHGKPVQAGNFPKVEELDSDTFMPSHLWKVKGGNALLGATKQGATCMVIVRFTTKKIEPVELGP
;
A
#
# COMPACT_ATOMS: atom_id res chain seq x y z
N MET A 1 -18.36 -28.28 56.29
CA MET A 1 -17.71 -28.19 54.96
C MET A 1 -18.39 -27.07 54.20
N ARG A 2 -17.73 -25.93 53.99
CA ARG A 2 -18.26 -24.75 53.27
C ARG A 2 -17.59 -24.70 51.88
N PRO A 3 -18.34 -24.55 50.76
CA PRO A 3 -17.72 -24.35 49.47
C PRO A 3 -17.34 -22.87 49.32
N HIS A 4 -16.06 -22.59 49.08
CA HIS A 4 -15.58 -21.28 48.67
C HIS A 4 -15.89 -21.07 47.18
N LEU A 5 -16.77 -20.12 46.86
CA LEU A 5 -16.84 -19.52 45.53
C LEU A 5 -15.60 -18.64 45.33
N LEU A 6 -14.72 -19.02 44.39
CA LEU A 6 -13.71 -18.12 43.83
C LEU A 6 -14.42 -17.13 42.89
N ALA A 7 -14.49 -15.86 43.28
CA ALA A 7 -14.85 -14.77 42.38
C ALA A 7 -13.62 -14.36 41.57
N LEU A 8 -13.65 -14.59 40.25
CA LEU A 8 -12.61 -14.18 39.33
C LEU A 8 -12.81 -12.68 39.00
N ALA A 9 -11.98 -11.82 39.60
CA ALA A 9 -11.99 -10.39 39.30
C ALA A 9 -11.31 -10.14 37.94
N PHE A 10 -12.11 -9.80 36.91
CA PHE A 10 -11.60 -9.22 35.68
C PHE A 10 -11.11 -7.80 35.97
N LEU A 11 -9.78 -7.60 36.06
CA LEU A 11 -9.20 -6.27 35.97
C LEU A 11 -9.30 -5.80 34.51
N SER A 12 -10.29 -4.95 34.22
CA SER A 12 -10.33 -4.16 32.99
C SER A 12 -9.30 -3.04 33.12
N SER A 13 -8.12 -3.23 32.52
CA SER A 13 -7.13 -2.17 32.36
C SER A 13 -7.64 -1.14 31.36
N VAL A 14 -8.28 -0.08 31.87
CA VAL A 14 -8.60 1.12 31.07
C VAL A 14 -7.32 1.94 30.98
N PHE A 15 -6.62 1.87 29.85
CA PHE A 15 -5.55 2.81 29.56
C PHE A 15 -6.14 4.21 29.41
N PRO A 16 -5.73 5.22 30.20
CA PRO A 16 -6.15 6.58 29.96
C PRO A 16 -5.45 7.07 28.69
N LEU A 17 -6.18 7.09 27.58
CA LEU A 17 -5.81 7.93 26.43
C LEU A 17 -5.80 9.37 26.97
N SER A 18 -4.66 10.04 26.90
CA SER A 18 -4.53 11.42 27.35
C SER A 18 -5.49 12.29 26.54
N ALA A 19 -6.61 12.67 27.14
CA ALA A 19 -7.64 13.44 26.49
C ALA A 19 -7.18 14.90 26.38
N GLU A 20 -6.95 15.36 25.16
CA GLU A 20 -6.61 16.76 24.88
C GLU A 20 -7.88 17.61 24.99
N VAL A 21 -7.90 18.55 25.95
CA VAL A 21 -9.02 19.50 26.12
C VAL A 21 -9.17 20.31 24.83
N ARG A 22 -10.28 20.13 24.11
CA ARG A 22 -10.54 20.83 22.85
C ARG A 22 -11.82 21.65 22.89
N GLU A 23 -11.89 22.64 22.01
CA GLU A 23 -13.12 23.40 21.75
C GLU A 23 -13.96 22.64 20.71
N TRP A 24 -15.23 22.43 21.04
CA TRP A 24 -16.26 21.77 20.23
C TRP A 24 -17.27 22.82 19.78
N LYS A 25 -17.78 22.67 18.55
CA LYS A 25 -18.78 23.56 17.95
C LYS A 25 -19.98 22.78 17.45
N ASN A 26 -21.14 23.43 17.45
CA ASN A 26 -22.34 22.92 16.79
C ASN A 26 -22.23 23.05 15.25
N ALA A 27 -23.17 22.45 14.53
CA ALA A 27 -23.16 22.33 13.07
C ALA A 27 -23.05 23.67 12.33
N ASP A 28 -23.68 24.73 12.83
CA ASP A 28 -23.64 26.08 12.25
C ASP A 28 -22.53 26.96 12.83
N GLY A 29 -21.77 26.48 13.82
CA GLY A 29 -20.68 27.19 14.47
C GLY A 29 -21.11 28.33 15.42
N SER A 30 -22.41 28.52 15.65
CA SER A 30 -22.93 29.60 16.52
C SER A 30 -22.70 29.36 18.01
N GLN A 31 -22.49 28.10 18.43
CA GLN A 31 -22.27 27.72 19.82
C GLN A 31 -20.98 26.90 19.95
N SER A 32 -20.22 27.16 21.02
CA SER A 32 -19.03 26.39 21.36
C SER A 32 -18.92 26.07 22.85
N PHE A 33 -18.19 25.00 23.17
CA PHE A 33 -17.81 24.65 24.53
C PHE A 33 -16.50 23.86 24.57
N LYS A 34 -15.82 23.82 25.71
CA LYS A 34 -14.56 23.07 25.89
C LYS A 34 -14.79 21.76 26.62
N GLY A 35 -14.14 20.68 26.18
CA GLY A 35 -14.20 19.39 26.85
C GLY A 35 -13.32 18.31 26.23
N ASP A 36 -13.18 17.23 26.96
CA ASP A 36 -12.42 16.03 26.63
C ASP A 36 -13.29 15.05 25.84
N TYR A 37 -12.78 14.51 24.73
CA TYR A 37 -13.37 13.30 24.15
C TYR A 37 -13.26 12.13 25.14
N VAL A 38 -14.36 11.40 25.34
CA VAL A 38 -14.41 10.21 26.22
C VAL A 38 -14.59 8.93 25.40
N SER A 39 -15.63 8.89 24.56
CA SER A 39 -15.98 7.71 23.75
C SER A 39 -16.95 8.09 22.63
N GLN A 40 -17.21 7.17 21.70
CA GLN A 40 -18.25 7.33 20.69
C GLN A 40 -18.91 6.00 20.33
N ASP A 41 -20.10 6.10 19.76
CA ASP A 41 -20.78 5.05 19.00
C ASP A 41 -21.02 5.53 17.55
N GLN A 42 -21.81 4.79 16.77
CA GLN A 42 -22.08 5.13 15.36
C GLN A 42 -22.82 6.47 15.15
N LYS A 43 -23.52 6.97 16.17
CA LYS A 43 -24.40 8.14 16.08
C LYS A 43 -23.99 9.26 17.02
N ASN A 44 -23.31 8.93 18.12
CA ASN A 44 -23.08 9.86 19.22
C ASN A 44 -21.62 9.89 19.67
N VAL A 45 -21.18 11.07 20.11
CA VAL A 45 -19.94 11.26 20.87
C VAL A 45 -20.24 11.58 22.32
N THR A 46 -19.42 11.07 23.24
CA THR A 46 -19.46 11.39 24.66
C THR A 46 -18.30 12.30 25.02
N ILE A 47 -18.61 13.44 25.64
CA ILE A 47 -17.64 14.49 25.99
C ILE A 47 -17.74 14.79 27.48
N ARG A 48 -16.58 14.97 28.13
CA ARG A 48 -16.48 15.39 29.54
C ARG A 48 -15.99 16.83 29.63
N ARG A 49 -16.73 17.68 30.34
CA ARG A 49 -16.35 19.07 30.62
C ARG A 49 -15.40 19.16 31.82
N ALA A 50 -14.76 20.33 31.96
CA ALA A 50 -13.85 20.64 33.06
C ALA A 50 -14.51 20.55 34.46
N ASP A 51 -15.84 20.72 34.55
CA ASP A 51 -16.60 20.54 35.79
C ASP A 51 -16.93 19.06 36.09
N GLY A 52 -16.37 18.13 35.31
CA GLY A 52 -16.57 16.69 35.45
C GLY A 52 -17.87 16.17 34.84
N LYS A 53 -18.75 17.05 34.33
CA LYS A 53 -20.01 16.60 33.71
C LYS A 53 -19.76 15.93 32.37
N VAL A 54 -20.45 14.82 32.15
CA VAL A 54 -20.41 14.04 30.91
C VAL A 54 -21.73 14.19 30.17
N PHE A 55 -21.68 14.40 28.87
CA PHE A 55 -22.86 14.45 28.02
C PHE A 55 -22.58 13.81 26.66
N THR A 56 -23.67 13.35 26.04
CA THR A 56 -23.67 12.64 24.76
C THR A 56 -24.34 13.52 23.72
N ILE A 57 -23.65 13.74 22.59
CA ILE A 57 -24.12 14.58 21.49
C ILE A 57 -24.15 13.75 20.22
N GLU A 58 -25.25 13.87 19.47
CA GLU A 58 -25.33 13.29 18.13
C GLU A 58 -24.25 13.90 17.22
N ILE A 59 -23.44 13.06 16.58
CA ILE A 59 -22.29 13.47 15.77
C ILE A 59 -22.71 14.47 14.68
N LEU A 60 -23.88 14.30 14.09
CA LEU A 60 -24.42 15.19 13.05
C LEU A 60 -24.67 16.63 13.52
N ARG A 61 -24.80 16.85 14.84
CA ARG A 61 -25.00 18.19 15.41
C ARG A 61 -23.70 18.94 15.66
N LEU A 62 -22.55 18.28 15.49
CA LEU A 62 -21.24 18.90 15.61
C LEU A 62 -20.84 19.60 14.31
N SER A 63 -19.91 20.54 14.40
CA SER A 63 -19.28 21.16 13.23
C SER A 63 -18.54 20.13 12.36
N ASP A 64 -18.30 20.46 11.10
CA ASP A 64 -17.60 19.58 10.15
C ASP A 64 -16.21 19.15 10.67
N ILE A 65 -15.49 20.10 11.28
CA ILE A 65 -14.16 19.86 11.88
C ILE A 65 -14.27 18.86 13.03
N ASP A 66 -15.28 19.00 13.88
CA ASP A 66 -15.50 18.11 15.01
C ASP A 66 -15.96 16.71 14.59
N ARG A 67 -16.81 16.61 13.55
CA ARG A 67 -17.18 15.32 12.96
C ARG A 67 -15.97 14.59 12.40
N GLN A 68 -15.05 15.31 11.75
CA GLN A 68 -13.79 14.73 11.26
C GLN A 68 -12.88 14.29 12.40
N PHE A 69 -12.79 15.07 13.48
CA PHE A 69 -12.03 14.67 14.66
C PHE A 69 -12.56 13.37 15.28
N VAL A 70 -13.88 13.28 15.47
CA VAL A 70 -14.57 12.10 16.02
C VAL A 70 -14.35 10.89 15.11
N ALA A 71 -14.48 11.05 13.79
CA ALA A 71 -14.21 9.97 12.83
C ALA A 71 -12.76 9.44 12.93
N LYS A 72 -11.78 10.31 13.19
CA LYS A 72 -10.38 9.91 13.42
C LYS A 72 -10.18 9.11 14.71
N GLN A 73 -11.07 9.19 15.69
CA GLN A 73 -10.97 8.44 16.95
C GLN A 73 -11.39 6.96 16.82
N THR A 74 -12.21 6.59 15.82
CA THR A 74 -12.53 5.16 15.55
C THR A 74 -11.63 4.50 14.52
N GLY A 75 -10.63 5.20 13.98
CA GLY A 75 -9.91 4.72 12.80
C GLY A 75 -10.78 4.71 11.53
N ASP A 76 -12.03 5.17 11.62
CA ASP A 76 -12.91 5.43 10.48
C ASP A 76 -12.52 6.75 9.84
N THR A 77 -11.35 6.75 9.22
CA THR A 77 -11.06 7.74 8.19
C THR A 77 -12.15 7.54 7.13
N LYS A 78 -13.07 8.50 6.98
CA LYS A 78 -13.91 8.57 5.79
C LYS A 78 -12.95 8.59 4.62
N GLU A 79 -12.91 7.45 3.94
CA GLU A 79 -12.18 7.22 2.71
C GLU A 79 -12.54 8.37 1.77
N GLU A 80 -11.54 9.17 1.40
CA GLU A 80 -11.60 9.83 0.09
C GLU A 80 -11.98 8.74 -0.89
N ALA A 81 -13.03 9.00 -1.66
CA ALA A 81 -13.63 8.07 -2.60
C ALA A 81 -12.56 7.34 -3.41
N ASP A 82 -12.88 6.08 -3.76
CA ASP A 82 -12.20 5.05 -4.60
C ASP A 82 -11.72 5.54 -6.00
N GLN A 83 -11.44 6.84 -6.14
CA GLN A 83 -10.77 7.44 -7.28
C GLN A 83 -9.28 7.07 -7.21
N PRO A 84 -8.74 6.43 -8.26
CA PRO A 84 -7.32 6.13 -8.35
C PRO A 84 -6.50 7.41 -8.15
N ASP A 85 -5.47 7.36 -7.31
CA ASP A 85 -4.55 8.48 -7.15
C ASP A 85 -3.93 8.80 -8.54
N PRO A 86 -4.08 10.02 -9.08
CA PRO A 86 -3.58 10.36 -10.42
C PRO A 86 -2.04 10.33 -10.50
N ASN A 87 -1.34 10.14 -9.38
CA ASN A 87 0.09 9.94 -9.31
C ASN A 87 0.48 8.48 -9.07
N ALA A 88 -0.48 7.56 -9.02
CA ALA A 88 -0.20 6.14 -8.87
C ALA A 88 0.59 5.62 -10.07
N VAL A 89 1.63 4.86 -9.77
CA VAL A 89 2.46 4.19 -10.77
C VAL A 89 2.12 2.71 -10.90
N PHE A 90 1.52 2.11 -9.86
CA PHE A 90 1.00 0.76 -9.91
C PHE A 90 -0.07 0.55 -8.85
N ASP A 91 -1.25 0.04 -9.24
CA ASP A 91 -2.45 0.01 -8.40
C ASP A 91 -2.72 1.41 -7.80
N ASN A 92 -2.60 1.59 -6.48
CA ASN A 92 -2.72 2.90 -5.82
C ASN A 92 -1.38 3.44 -5.31
N LEU A 93 -0.25 2.78 -5.58
CA LEU A 93 1.05 3.11 -5.02
C LEU A 93 1.70 4.29 -5.76
N CYS A 94 2.23 5.25 -5.00
CA CYS A 94 2.89 6.44 -5.53
C CYS A 94 4.33 6.52 -5.03
N PHE A 95 5.24 7.01 -5.88
CA PHE A 95 6.55 7.42 -5.38
C PHE A 95 6.40 8.50 -4.29
N GLY A 96 7.29 8.45 -3.29
CA GLY A 96 7.24 9.35 -2.14
C GLY A 96 6.31 8.89 -1.01
N ASP A 97 5.46 7.86 -1.22
CA ASP A 97 4.66 7.30 -0.13
C ASP A 97 5.56 6.75 0.99
N SER A 98 5.20 7.00 2.25
CA SER A 98 5.88 6.38 3.40
C SER A 98 5.51 4.91 3.52
N ARG A 99 6.31 4.11 4.25
CA ARG A 99 5.99 2.70 4.53
C ARG A 99 4.60 2.48 5.10
N ALA A 100 4.16 3.35 6.01
CA ALA A 100 2.82 3.29 6.60
C ALA A 100 1.73 3.47 5.52
N LYS A 101 1.89 4.47 4.66
CA LYS A 101 0.94 4.74 3.56
C LYS A 101 0.93 3.63 2.52
N VAL A 102 2.10 3.10 2.15
CA VAL A 102 2.20 1.93 1.28
C VAL A 102 1.47 0.74 1.89
N THR A 103 1.68 0.45 3.18
CA THR A 103 1.01 -0.66 3.87
C THR A 103 -0.51 -0.51 3.87
N GLU A 104 -1.01 0.71 4.13
CA GLU A 104 -2.45 0.98 4.09
C GLU A 104 -3.04 0.77 2.69
N LYS A 105 -2.39 1.31 1.66
CA LYS A 105 -2.80 1.14 0.26
C LYS A 105 -2.82 -0.33 -0.15
N LEU A 106 -1.80 -1.09 0.22
CA LEU A 106 -1.70 -2.52 -0.08
C LEU A 106 -2.82 -3.34 0.57
N LYS A 107 -3.24 -3.02 1.80
CA LYS A 107 -4.37 -3.69 2.47
C LYS A 107 -5.71 -3.46 1.77
N LYS A 108 -5.87 -2.31 1.11
CA LYS A 108 -7.07 -1.94 0.36
C LYS A 108 -7.01 -2.38 -1.12
N SER A 109 -5.88 -2.95 -1.55
CA SER A 109 -5.66 -3.28 -2.96
C SER A 109 -6.62 -4.35 -3.45
N LYS A 110 -7.23 -4.09 -4.62
CA LYS A 110 -8.02 -5.08 -5.36
C LYS A 110 -7.14 -5.95 -6.27
N MET A 111 -5.97 -5.44 -6.67
CA MET A 111 -5.01 -6.13 -7.54
C MET A 111 -4.04 -7.03 -6.75
N LEU A 112 -3.77 -6.67 -5.49
CA LEU A 112 -2.76 -7.31 -4.66
C LEU A 112 -3.40 -8.01 -3.47
N GLU A 113 -2.68 -9.00 -2.97
CA GLU A 113 -3.00 -9.70 -1.75
C GLU A 113 -1.73 -9.99 -0.96
N GLN A 114 -1.90 -10.20 0.33
CA GLN A 114 -0.82 -10.58 1.22
C GLN A 114 -0.60 -12.10 1.13
N GLY A 115 0.61 -12.52 0.78
CA GLY A 115 0.98 -13.93 0.61
C GLY A 115 1.33 -14.66 1.92
N VAL A 116 1.64 -13.93 3.00
CA VAL A 116 2.05 -14.46 4.32
C VAL A 116 1.37 -13.69 5.46
N GLY A 117 1.09 -14.29 6.62
CA GLY A 117 0.32 -13.64 7.70
C GLY A 117 0.96 -12.38 8.30
N ASP A 118 0.14 -11.47 8.85
CA ASP A 118 0.53 -10.13 9.36
C ASP A 118 1.72 -10.10 10.32
N ALA A 119 1.87 -11.14 11.14
CA ALA A 119 2.95 -11.25 12.12
C ALA A 119 4.36 -11.27 11.49
N PHE A 120 4.47 -11.58 10.19
CA PHE A 120 5.74 -11.62 9.48
C PHE A 120 6.22 -10.23 9.00
N ILE A 121 5.30 -9.30 8.68
CA ILE A 121 5.65 -7.96 8.17
C ILE A 121 6.52 -7.20 9.17
N GLY A 122 6.18 -7.27 10.47
CA GLY A 122 6.94 -6.60 11.52
C GLY A 122 8.39 -7.10 11.69
N ARG A 123 8.71 -8.28 11.14
CA ARG A 123 10.05 -8.89 11.23
C ARG A 123 10.85 -8.79 9.94
N THR A 124 10.20 -9.00 8.79
CA THR A 124 10.86 -9.10 7.48
C THR A 124 10.71 -7.85 6.61
N GLY A 125 9.80 -6.93 6.99
CA GLY A 125 9.39 -5.81 6.14
C GLY A 125 8.41 -6.25 5.05
N LEU A 126 8.18 -5.37 4.07
CA LEU A 126 7.16 -5.55 3.02
C LEU A 126 7.64 -6.37 1.82
N ASN A 127 8.95 -6.58 1.67
CA ASN A 127 9.53 -7.19 0.48
C ASN A 127 9.19 -8.68 0.39
N GLY A 128 8.61 -9.10 -0.73
CA GLY A 128 8.14 -10.47 -0.96
C GLY A 128 6.86 -10.83 -0.20
N VAL A 129 6.26 -9.91 0.55
CA VAL A 129 5.05 -10.19 1.34
C VAL A 129 3.79 -10.11 0.48
N TYR A 130 3.72 -9.13 -0.42
CA TYR A 130 2.55 -8.91 -1.27
C TYR A 130 2.77 -9.49 -2.65
N ARG A 131 1.69 -10.01 -3.25
CA ARG A 131 1.70 -10.56 -4.61
C ARG A 131 0.44 -10.23 -5.37
N THR A 132 0.45 -10.44 -6.67
CA THR A 132 -0.75 -10.28 -7.50
C THR A 132 -1.82 -11.32 -7.12
N ARG A 133 -3.06 -10.84 -6.90
CA ARG A 133 -4.20 -11.70 -6.59
C ARG A 133 -4.52 -12.65 -7.73
N LYS A 134 -4.48 -12.14 -8.96
CA LYS A 134 -4.60 -12.94 -10.18
C LYS A 134 -3.21 -13.25 -10.72
N LYS A 135 -3.10 -14.41 -11.37
CA LYS A 135 -1.93 -14.75 -12.18
C LYS A 135 -1.91 -13.86 -13.43
N ILE A 136 -0.71 -13.45 -13.83
CA ILE A 136 -0.41 -12.71 -15.07
C ILE A 136 0.43 -13.66 -15.92
N GLY A 137 -0.10 -14.09 -17.07
CA GLY A 137 0.51 -15.10 -17.94
C GLY A 137 0.79 -16.42 -17.24
N GLY A 138 -0.04 -16.78 -16.25
CA GLY A 138 0.07 -18.03 -15.50
C GLY A 138 0.91 -17.99 -14.23
N LEU A 139 1.58 -16.87 -13.92
CA LEU A 139 2.39 -16.70 -12.71
C LEU A 139 1.87 -15.57 -11.81
N GLN A 140 2.07 -15.71 -10.50
CA GLN A 140 1.92 -14.58 -9.59
C GLN A 140 3.22 -13.78 -9.55
N CYS A 141 3.10 -12.46 -9.42
CA CYS A 141 4.25 -11.59 -9.23
C CYS A 141 4.29 -11.09 -7.79
N GLU A 142 5.44 -11.20 -7.14
CA GLU A 142 5.71 -10.69 -5.80
C GLU A 142 6.25 -9.26 -5.85
N LEU A 143 5.90 -8.46 -4.85
CA LEU A 143 6.28 -7.05 -4.78
C LEU A 143 7.47 -6.85 -3.85
N TYR A 144 8.40 -6.04 -4.33
CA TYR A 144 9.57 -5.58 -3.60
C TYR A 144 9.63 -4.06 -3.69
N PHE A 145 10.12 -3.44 -2.62
CA PHE A 145 10.13 -2.00 -2.44
C PHE A 145 11.54 -1.56 -2.05
N ASP A 146 11.99 -0.47 -2.66
CA ASP A 146 13.18 0.25 -2.23
C ASP A 146 12.78 1.65 -1.75
N TRP A 147 13.48 2.11 -0.72
CA TRP A 147 13.16 3.31 0.04
C TRP A 147 14.32 4.30 -0.05
N THR A 148 14.02 5.59 0.04
CA THR A 148 15.04 6.62 0.25
C THR A 148 15.57 6.56 1.68
N GLY A 149 16.66 7.28 1.98
CA GLY A 149 17.13 7.46 3.35
C GLY A 149 16.12 8.18 4.27
N GLY A 150 15.14 8.88 3.68
CA GLY A 150 14.03 9.53 4.40
C GLY A 150 12.78 8.68 4.55
N ASP A 151 12.88 7.36 4.35
CA ASP A 151 11.77 6.39 4.47
C ASP A 151 10.56 6.64 3.56
N THR A 152 10.85 7.04 2.31
CA THR A 152 9.84 7.22 1.27
C THR A 152 10.11 6.31 0.08
N LEU A 153 9.04 5.85 -0.59
CA LEU A 153 9.11 4.90 -1.68
C LEU A 153 9.82 5.49 -2.90
N LYS A 154 10.88 4.84 -3.38
CA LYS A 154 11.62 5.25 -4.59
C LYS A 154 11.59 4.22 -5.71
N GLU A 155 11.35 2.95 -5.39
CA GLU A 155 11.26 1.89 -6.38
C GLU A 155 10.24 0.83 -5.96
N ILE A 156 9.48 0.33 -6.94
CA ILE A 156 8.62 -0.86 -6.81
C ILE A 156 9.08 -1.85 -7.86
N SER A 157 9.30 -3.11 -7.47
CA SER A 157 9.55 -4.21 -8.40
C SER A 157 8.48 -5.27 -8.26
N LEU A 158 7.88 -5.67 -9.38
CA LEU A 158 7.12 -6.90 -9.49
C LEU A 158 8.05 -7.97 -10.06
N GLN A 159 8.17 -9.10 -9.38
CA GLN A 159 9.05 -10.19 -9.79
C GLN A 159 8.25 -11.48 -9.88
N THR A 160 8.40 -12.21 -10.97
CA THR A 160 7.90 -13.59 -11.03
C THR A 160 8.71 -14.48 -10.10
N GLN A 161 8.16 -15.63 -9.73
CA GLN A 161 8.99 -16.70 -9.18
C GLN A 161 10.09 -17.09 -10.17
N ALA A 162 11.26 -17.45 -9.65
CA ALA A 162 12.38 -17.90 -10.46
C ALA A 162 12.08 -19.25 -11.10
N VAL A 163 12.33 -19.38 -12.40
CA VAL A 163 12.18 -20.65 -13.13
C VAL A 163 13.54 -21.12 -13.65
N PRO A 164 13.76 -22.43 -13.78
CA PRO A 164 14.97 -22.95 -14.43
C PRO A 164 15.18 -22.40 -15.85
N LYS A 165 16.44 -22.14 -16.22
CA LYS A 165 16.78 -21.53 -17.52
C LYS A 165 16.29 -22.32 -18.75
N ASP A 166 16.20 -23.65 -18.64
CA ASP A 166 15.78 -24.57 -19.69
C ASP A 166 14.28 -24.45 -20.03
N VAL A 167 13.49 -23.92 -19.10
CA VAL A 167 12.06 -23.68 -19.31
C VAL A 167 11.71 -22.20 -19.44
N TYR A 168 12.72 -21.32 -19.52
CA TYR A 168 12.57 -19.86 -19.50
C TYR A 168 11.52 -19.34 -20.47
N VAL A 169 11.64 -19.66 -21.77
CA VAL A 169 10.70 -19.19 -22.79
C VAL A 169 9.29 -19.75 -22.54
N ASN A 170 9.18 -21.05 -22.28
CA ASN A 170 7.91 -21.74 -22.11
C ASN A 170 7.14 -21.31 -20.85
N ARG A 171 7.85 -20.81 -19.83
CA ARG A 171 7.25 -20.40 -18.55
C ARG A 171 7.04 -18.91 -18.40
N LEU A 172 7.93 -18.08 -18.95
CA LEU A 172 7.92 -16.64 -18.65
C LEU A 172 7.41 -15.77 -19.79
N LYS A 173 7.43 -16.24 -21.05
CA LYS A 173 7.06 -15.41 -22.19
C LYS A 173 5.62 -14.89 -22.08
N GLY A 174 4.67 -15.75 -21.72
CA GLY A 174 3.26 -15.33 -21.54
C GLY A 174 3.09 -14.29 -20.43
N THR A 175 3.79 -14.45 -19.29
CA THR A 175 3.78 -13.44 -18.23
C THR A 175 4.39 -12.12 -18.67
N TRP A 176 5.48 -12.16 -19.45
CA TRP A 176 6.08 -10.96 -20.01
C TRP A 176 5.15 -10.23 -20.99
N GLU A 177 4.45 -10.95 -21.88
CA GLU A 177 3.48 -10.36 -22.83
C GLU A 177 2.34 -9.67 -22.07
N GLU A 178 1.71 -10.37 -21.11
CA GLU A 178 0.60 -9.80 -20.34
C GLU A 178 1.04 -8.63 -19.43
N LEU A 179 2.28 -8.64 -18.91
CA LEU A 179 2.82 -7.50 -18.17
C LEU A 179 3.05 -6.29 -19.09
N ALA A 180 3.50 -6.50 -20.33
CA ALA A 180 3.64 -5.42 -21.31
C ALA A 180 2.28 -4.80 -21.66
N GLU A 181 1.24 -5.63 -21.84
CA GLU A 181 -0.14 -5.20 -22.07
C GLU A 181 -0.71 -4.44 -20.87
N LEU A 182 -0.48 -4.95 -19.65
CA LEU A 182 -0.89 -4.29 -18.42
C LEU A 182 -0.26 -2.90 -18.29
N LEU A 183 1.05 -2.79 -18.45
CA LEU A 183 1.75 -1.50 -18.40
C LEU A 183 1.27 -0.55 -19.48
N THR A 184 0.98 -1.07 -20.68
CA THR A 184 0.43 -0.26 -21.77
C THR A 184 -0.98 0.25 -21.46
N THR A 185 -1.80 -0.57 -20.79
CA THR A 185 -3.13 -0.18 -20.33
C THR A 185 -3.06 0.92 -19.26
N LEU A 186 -2.10 0.81 -18.33
CA LEU A 186 -1.94 1.75 -17.21
C LEU A 186 -1.28 3.07 -17.61
N HIS A 187 -0.34 3.05 -18.57
CA HIS A 187 0.54 4.19 -18.84
C HIS A 187 0.58 4.63 -20.31
N GLY A 188 -0.20 3.99 -21.18
CA GLY A 188 -0.15 4.20 -22.62
C GLY A 188 1.04 3.49 -23.28
N LYS A 189 1.32 3.82 -24.52
CA LYS A 189 2.36 3.12 -25.31
C LYS A 189 3.76 3.27 -24.69
N PRO A 190 4.60 2.23 -24.71
CA PRO A 190 5.99 2.34 -24.32
C PRO A 190 6.73 3.34 -25.21
N VAL A 191 7.70 4.06 -24.63
CA VAL A 191 8.64 4.89 -25.40
C VAL A 191 9.73 4.06 -26.07
N GLN A 192 9.96 2.85 -25.56
CA GLN A 192 10.81 1.84 -26.20
C GLN A 192 10.19 0.46 -25.96
N ALA A 193 10.07 -0.33 -27.02
CA ALA A 193 9.59 -1.70 -26.97
C ALA A 193 10.58 -2.62 -27.68
N GLY A 194 10.74 -3.82 -27.14
CA GLY A 194 11.67 -4.82 -27.64
C GLY A 194 11.05 -6.21 -27.57
N ASN A 195 11.71 -7.18 -28.18
CA ASN A 195 11.28 -8.58 -28.11
C ASN A 195 11.52 -9.16 -26.70
N PHE A 196 10.87 -10.29 -26.42
CA PHE A 196 11.18 -11.06 -25.23
C PHE A 196 12.67 -11.42 -25.23
N PRO A 197 13.45 -11.01 -24.20
CA PRO A 197 14.88 -11.27 -24.13
C PRO A 197 15.25 -12.73 -24.37
N LYS A 198 16.24 -13.00 -25.22
CA LYS A 198 16.76 -14.37 -25.35
C LYS A 198 17.60 -14.72 -24.12
N VAL A 199 17.58 -15.98 -23.70
CA VAL A 199 18.31 -16.40 -22.49
C VAL A 199 19.82 -16.25 -22.64
N GLU A 200 20.34 -16.35 -23.86
CA GLU A 200 21.74 -16.17 -24.21
C GLU A 200 22.20 -14.70 -24.08
N GLU A 201 21.27 -13.75 -24.20
CA GLU A 201 21.52 -12.31 -24.07
C GLU A 201 21.45 -11.86 -22.60
N LEU A 202 20.98 -12.72 -21.67
CA LEU A 202 20.91 -12.40 -20.25
C LEU A 202 22.26 -12.60 -19.56
N ASP A 203 22.88 -11.50 -19.14
CA ASP A 203 24.04 -11.53 -18.23
C ASP A 203 23.64 -11.96 -16.81
N SER A 204 24.57 -12.62 -16.10
CA SER A 204 24.31 -13.04 -14.70
C SER A 204 24.08 -11.82 -13.83
N ASP A 205 23.04 -11.90 -12.99
CA ASP A 205 22.67 -10.94 -11.96
C ASP A 205 22.41 -9.52 -12.49
N THR A 206 22.24 -9.40 -13.81
CA THR A 206 21.95 -8.15 -14.50
C THR A 206 20.50 -8.16 -14.98
N PHE A 207 19.79 -7.08 -14.71
CA PHE A 207 18.46 -6.87 -15.24
C PHE A 207 18.57 -6.28 -16.65
N MET A 208 18.05 -6.99 -17.64
CA MET A 208 18.03 -6.53 -19.03
C MET A 208 16.63 -6.01 -19.40
N PRO A 209 16.44 -4.68 -19.51
CA PRO A 209 15.16 -4.11 -19.90
C PRO A 209 14.89 -4.34 -21.39
N SER A 210 13.68 -4.81 -21.70
CA SER A 210 13.14 -4.93 -23.06
C SER A 210 12.25 -3.75 -23.43
N HIS A 211 11.58 -3.14 -22.44
CA HIS A 211 10.65 -2.06 -22.63
C HIS A 211 10.87 -0.93 -21.63
N LEU A 212 10.47 0.27 -22.02
CA LEU A 212 10.49 1.49 -21.20
C LEU A 212 9.18 2.27 -21.38
N TRP A 213 8.57 2.66 -20.27
CA TRP A 213 7.49 3.65 -20.21
C TRP A 213 7.95 4.87 -19.42
N LYS A 214 7.45 6.05 -19.80
CA LYS A 214 7.46 7.23 -18.92
C LYS A 214 6.22 7.11 -18.02
N VAL A 215 6.42 7.20 -16.71
CA VAL A 215 5.32 7.20 -15.72
C VAL A 215 5.42 8.47 -14.89
N LYS A 216 4.39 8.76 -14.10
CA LYS A 216 4.42 9.96 -13.27
C LYS A 216 5.56 9.88 -12.25
N GLY A 217 6.45 10.87 -12.27
CA GLY A 217 7.59 10.95 -11.36
C GLY A 217 8.75 9.99 -11.68
N GLY A 218 8.74 9.28 -12.81
CA GLY A 218 9.83 8.35 -13.13
C GLY A 218 9.61 7.50 -14.39
N ASN A 219 10.07 6.25 -14.33
CA ASN A 219 10.01 5.29 -15.42
C ASN A 219 9.53 3.93 -14.94
N ALA A 220 8.87 3.19 -15.85
CA ALA A 220 8.64 1.76 -15.68
C ALA A 220 9.45 0.99 -16.73
N LEU A 221 10.10 -0.08 -16.29
CA LEU A 221 10.88 -0.99 -17.13
C LEU A 221 10.29 -2.39 -17.05
N LEU A 222 10.19 -3.08 -18.17
CA LEU A 222 9.90 -4.51 -18.21
C LEU A 222 11.09 -5.23 -18.83
N GLY A 223 11.52 -6.32 -18.21
CA GLY A 223 12.64 -7.09 -18.72
C GLY A 223 12.78 -8.43 -18.02
N ALA A 224 13.93 -9.06 -18.23
CA ALA A 224 14.27 -10.33 -17.61
C ALA A 224 15.65 -10.26 -16.96
N THR A 225 15.90 -11.18 -16.04
CA THR A 225 17.21 -11.37 -15.43
C THR A 225 17.50 -12.85 -15.28
N LYS A 226 18.79 -13.19 -15.22
CA LYS A 226 19.29 -14.53 -14.92
C LYS A 226 20.07 -14.48 -13.63
N GLN A 227 19.72 -15.31 -12.65
CA GLN A 227 20.44 -15.45 -11.39
C GLN A 227 20.89 -16.91 -11.27
N GLY A 228 22.18 -17.16 -11.48
CA GLY A 228 22.71 -18.51 -11.55
C GLY A 228 22.01 -19.35 -12.64
N ALA A 229 21.31 -20.41 -12.22
CA ALA A 229 20.62 -21.34 -13.12
C ALA A 229 19.14 -21.01 -13.36
N THR A 230 18.63 -19.92 -12.78
CA THR A 230 17.23 -19.52 -12.89
C THR A 230 17.06 -18.16 -13.57
N CYS A 231 15.86 -17.93 -14.08
CA CYS A 231 15.46 -16.71 -14.75
C CYS A 231 14.16 -16.17 -14.16
N MET A 232 13.98 -14.85 -14.24
CA MET A 232 12.78 -14.16 -13.79
C MET A 232 12.41 -13.04 -14.78
N VAL A 233 11.12 -12.73 -14.85
CA VAL A 233 10.62 -11.50 -15.46
C VAL A 233 10.38 -10.48 -14.35
N ILE A 234 10.81 -9.24 -14.61
CA ILE A 234 10.72 -8.15 -13.65
C ILE A 234 10.09 -6.93 -14.32
N VAL A 235 9.11 -6.33 -13.64
CA VAL A 235 8.72 -4.94 -13.87
C VAL A 235 9.33 -4.08 -12.77
N ARG A 236 10.04 -3.02 -13.13
CA ARG A 236 10.63 -2.07 -12.19
C ARG A 236 10.08 -0.67 -12.45
N PHE A 237 9.36 -0.12 -11.48
CA PHE A 237 8.98 1.29 -11.41
C PHE A 237 10.01 2.04 -10.58
N THR A 238 10.69 3.04 -11.14
CA THR A 238 11.77 3.77 -10.46
C THR A 238 11.65 5.28 -10.66
N THR A 239 12.05 6.06 -9.67
CA THR A 239 12.17 7.53 -9.79
C THR A 239 13.36 7.96 -10.63
N LYS A 240 14.29 7.04 -10.94
CA LYS A 240 15.40 7.32 -11.85
C LYS A 240 14.87 7.62 -13.25
N LYS A 241 15.31 8.74 -13.81
CA LYS A 241 15.02 9.09 -15.20
C LYS A 241 15.91 8.27 -16.11
N ILE A 242 15.28 7.51 -16.99
CA ILE A 242 15.93 6.67 -17.99
C ILE A 242 15.52 7.19 -19.35
N GLU A 243 16.52 7.40 -20.20
CA GLU A 243 16.31 7.76 -21.59
C GLU A 243 16.26 6.51 -22.48
N PRO A 244 15.42 6.51 -23.52
CA PRO A 244 15.43 5.45 -24.52
C PRO A 244 16.82 5.30 -25.13
N VAL A 245 17.20 4.07 -25.46
CA VAL A 245 18.40 3.82 -26.26
C VAL A 245 18.06 4.17 -27.71
N GLU A 246 18.81 5.10 -28.30
CA GLU A 246 18.73 5.35 -29.74
C GLU A 246 19.17 4.08 -30.46
N LEU A 247 18.26 3.45 -31.20
CA LEU A 247 18.64 2.45 -32.18
C LEU A 247 19.35 3.23 -33.30
N GLY A 248 20.65 3.02 -33.42
CA GLY A 248 21.44 3.60 -34.51
C GLY A 248 20.82 3.26 -35.88
N PRO A 249 21.09 4.09 -36.90
CA PRO A 249 20.54 3.93 -38.25
C PRO A 249 20.88 2.58 -38.89
#